data_AF-A0A962TP62-F1
#
_entry.id   AF-A0A962TP62-F1
#
_cell.length_a   1.000
_cell.length_b   1.000
_cell.length_c   1.000
_cell.angle_alpha   90.00
_cell.angle_beta   90.00
_cell.angle_gamma   90.00
#
_symmetry.space_group_name_H-M   'P 1'
#
loop_
_entity.id
_entity.type
_entity.pdbx_description
1 polymer ?
#
loop_
_entity_poly.entity_id
_entity_poly.type
_entity_poly.pdbx_seq_one_letter_code
_entity_poly.pdbx_strand_id
1 'polypeptide(L)' 'MADRKTATLMLRLCPEIKEDLRALAARERRSLSNMVEVMILEYSQQHGIAVLEVSPDVAKKHADSP' A
#
# COMPACT_ATOMS: atom_id res chain seq x y z
N MET A 1 -10.77 -5.04 -15.96
CA MET A 1 -10.39 -4.27 -14.75
C MET A 1 -9.51 -5.18 -13.92
N ALA A 2 -8.25 -4.79 -13.71
CA ALA A 2 -7.21 -5.67 -13.19
C ALA A 2 -7.49 -6.10 -11.74
N ASP A 3 -7.28 -7.38 -11.48
CA ASP A 3 -7.37 -8.05 -10.18
C ASP A 3 -6.37 -7.42 -9.19
N ARG A 4 -6.80 -6.38 -8.48
CA ARG A 4 -5.97 -5.72 -7.46
C ARG A 4 -5.90 -6.65 -6.26
N LYS A 5 -4.93 -7.56 -6.27
CA LYS A 5 -4.66 -8.51 -5.18
C LYS A 5 -4.46 -7.71 -3.90
N THR A 6 -5.43 -7.81 -2.99
CA THR A 6 -5.34 -7.19 -1.67
C THR A 6 -4.60 -8.15 -0.74
N ALA A 7 -3.64 -7.63 0.03
CA ALA A 7 -2.93 -8.37 1.05
C ALA A 7 -3.27 -7.75 2.42
N THR A 8 -3.50 -8.59 3.43
CA THR A 8 -3.76 -8.12 4.79
C THR A 8 -2.46 -7.71 5.47
N LEU A 9 -2.37 -6.46 5.90
CA LEU A 9 -1.26 -5.93 6.68
C LEU A 9 -1.66 -5.77 8.16
N MET A 10 -1.03 -6.52 9.06
CA MET A 10 -1.23 -6.35 10.51
C MET A 10 -0.13 -5.45 11.09
N LEU A 11 -0.53 -4.35 11.70
CA LEU A 11 0.38 -3.38 12.32
C LEU A 11 0.09 -3.30 13.81
N ARG A 12 1.14 -3.31 14.64
CA ARG A 12 1.05 -2.92 16.05
C ARG A 12 1.47 -1.46 16.17
N LEU A 13 0.55 -0.63 16.63
CA LEU A 13 0.70 0.82 16.76
C LEU A 13 0.42 1.21 18.21
N CYS A 14 0.97 2.32 18.67
CA CYS A 14 0.52 2.96 19.90
C CYS A 14 -0.96 3.37 19.78
N PRO A 15 -1.73 3.38 20.89
CA PRO A 15 -3.14 3.74 20.85
C PRO A 15 -3.36 5.16 20.32
N GLU A 16 -2.50 6.11 20.70
CA GLU A 16 -2.55 7.51 20.24
C GLU A 16 -2.39 7.60 18.71
N ILE A 17 -1.40 6.90 18.15
CA ILE A 17 -1.16 6.87 16.70
C ILE A 17 -2.33 6.25 15.94
N LYS A 18 -2.99 5.24 16.53
CA LYS A 18 -4.18 4.62 15.93
C LYS A 18 -5.34 5.63 15.86
N GLU A 19 -5.52 6.46 16.89
CA GLU A 19 -6.55 7.49 16.92
C GLU A 19 -6.25 8.61 15.91
N ASP A 20 -5.01 9.07 15.85
CA ASP A 20 -4.56 10.06 14.87
C ASP A 20 -4.77 9.56 13.44
N LEU A 21 -4.37 8.31 13.15
CA LEU A 21 -4.60 7.68 11.85
C LEU A 21 -6.08 7.65 11.48
N ARG A 22 -6.94 7.35 12.46
CA ARG A 22 -8.40 7.35 12.26
C ARG A 22 -8.94 8.73 12.00
N ALA A 23 -8.48 9.74 12.73
CA ALA A 23 -8.87 11.13 12.51
C ALA A 23 -8.44 11.62 11.12
N LEU A 24 -7.21 11.32 10.70
CA LEU A 24 -6.70 11.64 9.37
C LEU A 24 -7.55 10.97 8.28
N ALA A 25 -7.81 9.67 8.39
CA ALA A 25 -8.61 8.94 7.41
C ALA A 25 -10.05 9.48 7.32
N ALA A 26 -10.65 9.83 8.46
CA ALA A 26 -11.97 10.44 8.52
C ALA A 26 -12.00 11.83 7.85
N ARG A 27 -10.96 12.65 8.04
CA ARG A 27 -10.83 13.97 7.41
C ARG A 27 -10.79 13.87 5.89
N GLU A 28 -10.13 12.86 5.35
CA GLU A 28 -10.04 12.61 3.91
C GLU A 28 -11.20 11.80 3.32
N ARG A 29 -12.16 11.37 4.17
CA ARG A 29 -13.27 10.46 3.80
C ARG A 29 -12.79 9.17 3.14
N ARG A 30 -11.65 8.64 3.59
CA ARG A 30 -11.03 7.42 3.06
C ARG A 30 -10.99 6.35 4.14
N SER A 31 -10.91 5.09 3.74
CA SER A 31 -10.68 3.98 4.67
C SER A 31 -9.26 4.06 5.26
N LEU A 32 -9.05 3.44 6.43
CA LEU A 32 -7.72 3.37 7.06
C LEU A 32 -6.70 2.72 6.12
N SER A 33 -7.08 1.67 5.39
CA SER A 33 -6.21 1.01 4.41
C SER A 33 -5.74 1.96 3.33
N ASN A 34 -6.68 2.74 2.76
CA ASN A 34 -6.35 3.69 1.70
C ASN A 34 -5.50 4.86 2.21
N MET A 35 -5.71 5.28 3.47
CA MET A 35 -4.84 6.26 4.12
C MET A 35 -3.42 5.72 4.28
N VAL A 36 -3.27 4.47 4.71
CA VAL A 36 -1.95 3.82 4.81
C VAL A 36 -1.28 3.69 3.45
N GLU A 37 -2.01 3.31 2.39
CA GLU A 37 -1.47 3.29 1.02
C GLU A 37 -0.94 4.66 0.58
N VAL A 38 -1.71 5.74 0.81
CA VAL A 38 -1.29 7.10 0.46
C VAL A 38 -0.06 7.52 1.27
N MET A 39 -0.03 7.28 2.58
CA MET A 39 1.14 7.62 3.41
C MET A 39 2.41 6.89 2.94
N ILE A 40 2.30 5.61 2.55
CA ILE A 40 3.44 4.84 2.03
C ILE A 40 3.92 5.43 0.71
N LEU A 41 2.99 5.79 -0.19
CA LEU A 41 3.32 6.41 -1.47
C LEU A 41 4.00 7.77 -1.27
N GLU A 42 3.41 8.66 -0.47
CA GLU A 42 3.96 9.98 -0.17
C GLU A 42 5.35 9.87 0.49
N TYR A 43 5.51 8.98 1.47
CA TYR A 43 6.81 8.72 2.11
C TYR A 43 7.85 8.23 1.09
N SER A 44 7.46 7.33 0.18
CA SER A 44 8.36 6.83 -0.85
C SER A 44 8.80 7.92 -1.83
N GLN A 45 7.88 8.79 -2.24
CA GLN A 45 8.16 9.94 -3.10
C GLN A 45 9.09 10.95 -2.40
N GLN A 46 8.82 11.25 -1.13
CA GLN A 46 9.62 12.18 -0.31
C GLN A 46 11.05 11.65 -0.08
N HIS A 47 11.20 10.35 0.12
CA HIS A 47 12.48 9.71 0.45
C HIS A 47 13.22 9.13 -0.77
N GLY A 48 12.66 9.26 -1.99
CA GLY A 48 13.24 8.70 -3.22
C GLY A 48 13.33 7.16 -3.21
N ILE A 49 12.53 6.50 -2.38
CA ILE A 49 12.46 5.04 -2.33
C ILE A 49 11.55 4.63 -3.49
N ALA A 50 12.08 3.94 -4.49
CA ALA A 50 11.23 3.29 -5.47
C ALA A 50 10.43 2.20 -4.73
N VAL A 51 9.19 2.51 -4.34
CA VAL A 51 8.22 1.47 -4.00
C VAL A 51 8.12 0.63 -5.26
N LEU A 52 8.73 -0.56 -5.19
CA LEU A 52 8.63 -1.56 -6.21
C LEU A 52 7.15 -1.62 -6.57
N GLU A 53 6.80 -1.26 -7.80
CA GLU A 53 5.49 -1.60 -8.34
C GLU A 53 5.40 -3.11 -8.14
N VAL A 54 4.72 -3.54 -7.09
CA VAL A 54 4.39 -4.94 -6.88
C VAL A 54 3.29 -5.23 -7.88
N SER A 55 3.67 -5.20 -9.16
CA SER A 55 2.85 -5.66 -10.25
C SER A 55 2.68 -7.16 -10.02
N PRO A 56 1.47 -7.67 -9.80
CA PRO A 56 1.25 -9.11 -9.56
C PRO A 56 1.46 -9.97 -10.82
N ASP A 57 2.21 -9.48 -11.81
CA ASP A 57 2.50 -10.09 -13.12
C ASP A 57 4.02 -10.17 -13.37
N VAL A 58 4.75 -10.97 -12.60
CA VAL A 58 6.03 -11.51 -13.07
C VAL A 58 6.12 -12.98 -12.65
N ALA A 59 5.22 -13.79 -13.18
CA ALA A 59 5.32 -15.24 -13.03
C ALA A 59 4.78 -16.01 -14.23
N LYS A 60 4.93 -15.51 -15.47
CA LYS A 60 4.82 -16.33 -16.70
C LYS A 60 5.69 -15.81 -17.85
N LYS A 61 7.01 -15.79 -17.66
CA LYS A 61 7.96 -15.85 -18.80
C LYS A 61 9.12 -16.80 -18.47
N HIS A 62 8.77 -18.07 -18.28
CA HIS A 62 9.70 -19.17 -18.50
C HIS A 62 8.92 -20.35 -19.08
N ALA A 63 8.73 -20.30 -20.39
CA ALA A 63 8.53 -21.46 -21.25
C ALA A 63 9.13 -21.06 -22.60
N ASP A 64 10.46 -21.08 -22.60
CA ASP A 64 11.32 -21.56 -23.67
C ASP A 64 10.62 -21.82 -25.02
N SER A 65 10.93 -20.96 -26.00
CA SER A 65 11.07 -21.36 -27.41
C SER A 65 12.53 -21.75 -27.62
N PRO A 66 12.89 -22.57 -28.63
CA PRO A 66 12.11 -23.04 -29.78
C PRO A 66 11.83 -24.56 -29.83
#